data_AF-A0A8T3CK22-F1
#
_entry.id   AF-A0A8T3CK22-F1
#
_cell.length_a   1.000
_cell.length_b   1.000
_cell.length_c   1.000
_cell.angle_alpha   90.00
_cell.angle_beta   90.00
_cell.angle_gamma   90.00
#
_symmetry.space_group_name_H-M   'P 1'
#
loop_
_entity.id
_entity.type
_entity.pdbx_description
1 polymer ?
#
loop_
_entity_poly.entity_id
_entity_poly.type
_entity_poly.pdbx_seq_one_letter_code
_entity_poly.pdbx_strand_id
1 'polypeptide(L)'
;MPLLEESLLSRDQPLTVPVLIIGNGPSGICLSYLLSGYRPYLDTGVVHPNPVLFRKLQETKHLAITEQDLQYLSEGLEGRSSNPVAVLFDTLLHPNADFGYEFPPVLQWRLESQHHVPHLVLGRTAPGGAWHAMEGSMLTISLGIWMELPGVNYRDLTAGIRRGVANDRATPEEISSYYKNYVKLMGLQKNFVDNAYVTSVQRLHRGHEDTIENGDQGDAVNGKEFEVENGGSTVLSQGLWEVRGYQQVQGDVHVPFSVFAENVVLATGASDAPARLSVEGEDFPFVFHSVADLGIAISKGTLGRGSDPVLIVGAGLSAADAALCAYNNNVPILHVFRKRVDDPGLIFKQLPKTLYPEYHKVYHMMCSQTHTAASATSQFQDYTSFPEHCVMSFQPDMKCVLRSGTNLKVFKVSMALVLIGTHPNLFFLKEQGQYLALDPSKPISCKQNPVEIHPYTFECTKEANLFAMGPLVGDNFVRFLKGGALGIASCIMKRLKKKGRLITDRGGGGGGGGGLV
;
A
#
# COMPACT_ATOMS: atom_id res chain seq x y z
N MET A 1 -31.21 -10.84 -16.74
CA MET A 1 -29.94 -10.48 -16.08
C MET A 1 -28.83 -10.76 -17.08
N PRO A 2 -28.07 -9.76 -17.57
CA PRO A 2 -26.86 -10.04 -18.32
C PRO A 2 -25.74 -10.39 -17.33
N LEU A 3 -25.04 -11.49 -17.64
CA LEU A 3 -23.85 -11.97 -16.95
C LEU A 3 -22.78 -10.86 -16.96
N LEU A 4 -22.07 -10.68 -15.84
CA LEU A 4 -20.88 -9.85 -15.79
C LEU A 4 -19.89 -10.37 -16.84
N GLU A 5 -19.58 -9.58 -17.85
CA GLU A 5 -18.34 -9.77 -18.61
C GLU A 5 -17.19 -9.58 -17.63
N GLU A 6 -16.53 -10.67 -17.25
CA GLU A 6 -15.21 -10.61 -16.63
C GLU A 6 -14.29 -9.83 -17.59
N SER A 7 -13.58 -8.81 -17.08
CA SER A 7 -12.63 -8.01 -17.85
C SER A 7 -11.40 -8.86 -18.20
N LEU A 8 -11.53 -9.69 -19.22
CA LEU A 8 -10.47 -10.54 -19.73
C LEU A 8 -9.46 -9.70 -20.51
N LEU A 9 -8.17 -9.86 -20.21
CA LEU A 9 -7.11 -9.32 -21.06
C LEU A 9 -7.08 -10.10 -22.37
N SER A 10 -7.41 -9.43 -23.48
CA SER A 10 -7.48 -10.05 -24.81
C SER A 10 -6.13 -10.60 -25.26
N ARG A 11 -6.18 -11.73 -25.98
CA ARG A 11 -5.02 -12.54 -26.40
C ARG A 11 -4.30 -12.01 -27.64
N ASP A 12 -5.00 -11.22 -28.46
CA ASP A 12 -4.63 -11.07 -29.88
C ASP A 12 -3.94 -9.75 -30.25
N GLN A 13 -3.91 -8.75 -29.35
CA GLN A 13 -3.15 -7.52 -29.57
C GLN A 13 -2.50 -6.99 -28.30
N PRO A 14 -1.22 -6.57 -28.36
CA PRO A 14 -0.55 -5.94 -27.23
C PRO A 14 -1.25 -4.63 -26.87
N LEU A 15 -1.90 -4.62 -25.71
CA LEU A 15 -2.60 -3.45 -25.19
C LEU A 15 -1.57 -2.39 -24.76
N THR A 16 -1.67 -1.18 -25.31
CA THR A 16 -0.89 -0.03 -24.84
C THR A 16 -1.78 0.92 -24.05
N VAL A 17 -1.42 1.19 -22.80
CA VAL A 17 -2.15 2.12 -21.91
C VAL A 17 -1.26 3.30 -21.48
N PRO A 18 -1.82 4.51 -21.31
CA PRO A 18 -1.09 5.63 -20.74
C PRO A 18 -0.55 5.35 -19.32
N VAL A 19 -1.33 4.65 -18.49
CA VAL A 19 -0.98 4.36 -17.10
C VAL A 19 -1.37 2.92 -16.75
N LEU A 20 -0.44 2.16 -16.17
CA LEU A 20 -0.69 0.85 -15.60
C LEU A 20 -0.36 0.86 -14.10
N ILE A 21 -1.33 0.48 -13.27
CA ILE A 21 -1.23 0.45 -11.82
C ILE A 21 -1.13 -1.00 -11.36
N ILE A 22 -0.06 -1.35 -10.65
CA ILE A 22 0.15 -2.69 -10.09
C ILE A 22 -0.23 -2.64 -8.61
N GLY A 23 -1.38 -3.23 -8.29
CA GLY A 23 -1.97 -3.28 -6.95
C GLY A 23 -3.35 -2.59 -6.91
N ASN A 24 -4.37 -3.36 -6.53
CA ASN A 24 -5.76 -2.91 -6.41
C ASN A 24 -6.20 -2.65 -4.96
N GLY A 25 -5.25 -2.34 -4.08
CA GLY A 25 -5.52 -1.86 -2.72
C GLY A 25 -5.97 -0.39 -2.71
N PRO A 26 -6.19 0.22 -1.52
CA PRO A 26 -6.67 1.59 -1.39
C PRO A 26 -5.80 2.62 -2.14
N SER A 27 -4.49 2.39 -2.24
CA SER A 27 -3.58 3.22 -3.06
C SER A 27 -4.00 3.27 -4.53
N GLY A 28 -4.10 2.09 -5.15
CA GLY A 28 -4.45 1.96 -6.56
C GLY A 28 -5.89 2.41 -6.85
N ILE A 29 -6.82 2.16 -5.93
CA ILE A 29 -8.21 2.63 -6.05
C ILE A 29 -8.27 4.15 -6.01
N CYS A 30 -7.58 4.80 -5.06
CA CYS A 30 -7.56 6.26 -4.98
C CYS A 30 -6.94 6.91 -6.23
N LEU A 31 -5.89 6.30 -6.79
CA LEU A 31 -5.29 6.79 -8.04
C LEU A 31 -6.24 6.59 -9.23
N SER A 32 -6.87 5.41 -9.36
CA SER A 32 -7.85 5.14 -10.40
C SER A 32 -9.03 6.12 -10.35
N TYR A 33 -9.49 6.50 -9.15
CA TYR A 33 -10.52 7.52 -8.95
C TYR A 33 -10.12 8.88 -9.56
N LEU A 34 -8.93 9.38 -9.22
CA LEU A 34 -8.41 10.64 -9.77
C LEU A 34 -8.18 10.58 -11.29
N LEU A 35 -7.59 9.49 -11.80
CA LEU A 35 -7.36 9.29 -13.23
C LEU A 35 -8.66 9.10 -14.01
N SER A 36 -9.74 8.68 -13.36
CA SER A 36 -11.07 8.55 -13.99
C SER A 36 -11.77 9.89 -14.25
N GLY A 37 -11.15 11.01 -13.83
CA GLY A 37 -11.65 12.37 -14.04
C GLY A 37 -12.35 12.97 -12.82
N TYR A 38 -12.31 12.32 -11.66
CA TYR A 38 -12.78 12.93 -10.42
C TYR A 38 -11.74 13.90 -9.88
N ARG A 39 -12.08 15.19 -9.82
CA ARG A 39 -11.16 16.27 -9.49
C ARG A 39 -11.53 16.93 -8.17
N PRO A 40 -10.57 17.10 -7.25
CA PRO A 40 -10.80 17.81 -6.00
C PRO A 40 -10.69 19.33 -6.20
N TYR A 41 -11.68 20.07 -5.73
CA TYR A 41 -11.67 21.53 -5.65
C TYR A 41 -11.84 21.96 -4.20
N LEU A 42 -11.32 23.14 -3.84
CA LEU A 42 -11.68 23.76 -2.57
C LEU A 42 -13.20 23.97 -2.54
N ASP A 43 -13.85 23.54 -1.47
CA ASP A 43 -15.24 23.93 -1.21
C ASP A 43 -15.26 25.39 -0.73
N THR A 44 -15.99 26.23 -1.46
CA THR A 44 -16.08 27.67 -1.17
C THR A 44 -16.98 27.99 0.03
N GLY A 45 -17.79 27.02 0.48
CA GLY A 45 -18.66 27.15 1.66
C GLY A 45 -17.98 26.82 2.98
N VAL A 46 -16.74 26.33 2.96
CA VAL A 46 -16.03 25.87 4.17
C VAL A 46 -14.72 26.61 4.38
N VAL A 47 -14.32 26.72 5.65
CA VAL A 47 -13.07 27.37 6.07
C VAL A 47 -12.15 26.31 6.64
N HIS A 48 -10.93 26.22 6.11
CA HIS A 48 -9.93 25.30 6.63
C HIS A 48 -9.35 25.85 7.96
N PRO A 49 -9.21 25.02 9.02
CA PRO A 49 -8.79 25.48 10.35
C PRO A 49 -7.34 26.01 10.41
N ASN A 50 -6.47 25.57 9.50
CA ASN A 50 -5.15 26.19 9.30
C ASN A 50 -5.30 27.45 8.41
N PRO A 51 -5.14 28.68 8.97
CA PRO A 51 -5.37 29.92 8.24
C PRO A 51 -4.33 30.22 7.16
N VAL A 52 -3.10 29.72 7.32
CA VAL A 52 -2.04 29.88 6.32
C VAL A 52 -2.36 29.04 5.10
N LEU A 53 -2.64 27.74 5.30
CA LEU A 53 -3.05 26.85 4.22
C LEU A 53 -4.34 27.36 3.54
N PHE A 54 -5.32 27.82 4.31
CA PHE A 54 -6.56 28.34 3.75
C PHE A 54 -6.32 29.54 2.82
N ARG A 55 -5.44 30.47 3.20
CA ARG A 55 -5.06 31.61 2.36
C ARG A 55 -4.44 31.15 1.03
N LYS A 56 -3.49 30.21 1.09
CA LYS A 56 -2.84 29.64 -0.12
C LYS A 56 -3.86 29.00 -1.06
N LEU A 57 -4.82 28.23 -0.52
CA LEU A 57 -5.89 27.60 -1.30
C LEU A 57 -6.82 28.63 -1.96
N GLN A 58 -7.09 29.76 -1.29
CA GLN A 58 -7.97 30.80 -1.82
C GLN A 58 -7.37 31.53 -3.03
N GLU A 59 -6.04 31.67 -3.10
CA GLU A 59 -5.34 32.32 -4.22
C GLU A 59 -5.63 31.63 -5.57
N THR A 60 -5.79 30.31 -5.56
CA THR A 60 -6.03 29.50 -6.76
C THR A 60 -7.29 28.63 -6.67
N LYS A 61 -8.30 29.07 -5.91
CA LYS A 61 -9.56 28.32 -5.66
C LYS A 61 -10.35 27.89 -6.90
N HIS A 62 -10.10 28.52 -8.04
CA HIS A 62 -10.73 28.20 -9.33
C HIS A 62 -10.09 26.99 -10.02
N LEU A 63 -8.89 26.57 -9.58
CA LEU A 63 -8.18 25.39 -10.10
C LEU A 63 -8.44 24.18 -9.20
N ALA A 64 -8.48 23.00 -9.80
CA ALA A 64 -8.46 21.76 -9.04
C ALA A 64 -7.13 21.65 -8.27
N ILE A 65 -7.12 20.99 -7.11
CA ILE A 65 -5.90 20.79 -6.32
C ILE A 65 -4.81 20.09 -7.14
N THR A 66 -5.17 19.19 -8.07
CA THR A 66 -4.21 18.52 -8.98
C THR A 66 -3.50 19.47 -9.94
N GLU A 67 -4.03 20.65 -10.21
CA GLU A 67 -3.40 21.65 -11.07
C GLU A 67 -2.63 22.73 -10.30
N GLN A 68 -2.87 22.85 -8.99
CA GLN A 68 -2.18 23.81 -8.13
C GLN A 68 -0.72 23.39 -7.87
N ASP A 69 0.03 24.29 -7.24
CA ASP A 69 1.40 24.04 -6.80
C ASP A 69 1.38 23.26 -5.48
N LEU A 70 1.57 21.95 -5.57
CA LEU A 70 1.56 21.06 -4.41
C LEU A 70 2.72 21.34 -3.44
N GLN A 71 3.87 21.82 -3.94
CA GLN A 71 4.98 22.21 -3.09
C GLN A 71 4.58 23.41 -2.24
N TYR A 72 4.13 24.48 -2.90
CA TYR A 72 3.67 25.69 -2.23
C TYR A 72 2.57 25.42 -1.19
N LEU A 73 1.57 24.61 -1.54
CA LEU A 73 0.48 24.25 -0.62
C LEU A 73 0.95 23.45 0.59
N SER A 74 2.00 22.62 0.43
CA SER A 74 2.49 21.74 1.50
C SER A 74 3.47 22.40 2.49
N GLU A 75 4.04 23.56 2.15
CA GLU A 75 5.01 24.25 2.98
C GLU A 75 4.47 24.55 4.39
N GLY A 76 5.24 24.15 5.41
CA GLY A 76 4.93 24.40 6.82
C GLY A 76 3.85 23.49 7.38
N LEU A 77 3.39 22.48 6.63
CA LEU A 77 2.51 21.45 7.17
C LEU A 77 3.33 20.37 7.89
N GLU A 78 2.85 19.96 9.05
CA GLU A 78 3.42 18.89 9.86
C GLU A 78 2.42 17.73 9.95
N GLY A 79 2.92 16.50 9.98
CA GLY A 79 2.08 15.31 10.06
C GLY A 79 2.90 14.04 10.25
N ARG A 80 2.21 12.90 10.30
CA ARG A 80 2.83 11.58 10.55
C ARG A 80 3.38 10.87 9.30
N SER A 81 3.44 11.57 8.17
CA SER A 81 4.07 11.08 6.94
C SER A 81 5.30 11.94 6.63
N SER A 82 6.34 11.31 6.08
CA SER A 82 7.51 12.01 5.52
C SER A 82 7.24 12.64 4.16
N ASN A 83 6.10 12.32 3.51
CA ASN A 83 5.76 12.81 2.19
C ASN A 83 4.88 14.06 2.29
N PRO A 84 5.32 15.23 1.78
CA PRO A 84 4.61 16.49 1.98
C PRO A 84 3.21 16.51 1.32
N VAL A 85 3.05 15.88 0.16
CA VAL A 85 1.73 15.79 -0.50
C VAL A 85 0.77 14.88 0.28
N ALA A 86 1.28 13.86 0.96
CA ALA A 86 0.48 13.02 1.85
C ALA A 86 -0.05 13.81 3.05
N VAL A 87 0.81 14.63 3.68
CA VAL A 87 0.40 15.52 4.78
C VAL A 87 -0.61 16.57 4.29
N LEU A 88 -0.35 17.20 3.15
CA LEU A 88 -1.28 18.17 2.54
C LEU A 88 -2.65 17.54 2.30
N PHE A 89 -2.69 16.40 1.60
CA PHE A 89 -3.97 15.83 1.20
C PHE A 89 -4.74 15.24 2.38
N ASP A 90 -4.03 14.69 3.36
CA ASP A 90 -4.63 14.29 4.64
C ASP A 90 -5.27 15.48 5.36
N THR A 91 -4.54 16.60 5.45
CA THR A 91 -5.02 17.84 6.08
C THR A 91 -6.26 18.40 5.40
N LEU A 92 -6.39 18.24 4.08
CA LEU A 92 -7.57 18.66 3.31
C LEU A 92 -8.78 17.72 3.50
N LEU A 93 -8.54 16.42 3.67
CA LEU A 93 -9.59 15.41 3.81
C LEU A 93 -10.07 15.24 5.26
N HIS A 94 -9.15 15.34 6.23
CA HIS A 94 -9.43 15.19 7.66
C HIS A 94 -8.66 16.28 8.45
N PRO A 95 -9.13 17.53 8.42
CA PRO A 95 -8.45 18.61 9.11
C PRO A 95 -8.24 18.29 10.60
N ASN A 96 -7.02 18.48 11.09
CA ASN A 96 -6.63 18.24 12.49
C ASN A 96 -6.90 16.83 13.04
N ALA A 97 -6.98 15.80 12.18
CA ALA A 97 -7.22 14.42 12.61
C ALA A 97 -6.15 13.89 13.59
N ASP A 98 -4.90 14.34 13.48
CA ASP A 98 -3.82 13.94 14.40
C ASP A 98 -4.00 14.49 15.83
N PHE A 99 -4.81 15.54 15.99
CA PHE A 99 -5.21 16.12 17.28
C PHE A 99 -6.52 15.51 17.82
N GLY A 100 -7.10 14.53 17.11
CA GLY A 100 -8.33 13.85 17.51
C GLY A 100 -9.63 14.57 17.13
N TYR A 101 -9.57 15.59 16.25
CA TYR A 101 -10.77 16.22 15.72
C TYR A 101 -11.34 15.46 14.52
N GLU A 102 -12.66 15.49 14.37
CA GLU A 102 -13.41 14.92 13.24
C GLU A 102 -14.06 16.04 12.41
N PHE A 103 -13.26 16.97 11.88
CA PHE A 103 -13.78 18.00 10.97
C PHE A 103 -14.14 17.40 9.59
N PRO A 104 -15.18 17.94 8.92
CA PRO A 104 -15.50 17.52 7.56
C PRO A 104 -14.38 17.88 6.57
N PRO A 105 -14.27 17.16 5.44
CA PRO A 105 -13.34 17.51 4.37
C PRO A 105 -13.57 18.93 3.85
N VAL A 106 -12.51 19.62 3.43
CA VAL A 106 -12.61 20.96 2.80
C VAL A 106 -12.68 20.91 1.26
N LEU A 107 -12.90 19.72 0.71
CA LEU A 107 -12.86 19.46 -0.72
C LEU A 107 -14.23 19.04 -1.23
N GLN A 108 -14.62 19.63 -2.37
CA GLN A 108 -15.72 19.17 -3.20
C GLN A 108 -15.17 18.38 -4.40
N TRP A 109 -15.86 17.32 -4.79
CA TRP A 109 -15.44 16.43 -5.88
C TRP A 109 -16.30 16.67 -7.12
N ARG A 110 -15.66 16.83 -8.28
CA ARG A 110 -16.34 17.01 -9.56
C ARG A 110 -15.87 15.97 -10.57
N LEU A 111 -16.79 15.27 -11.21
CA LEU A 111 -16.46 14.37 -12.31
C LEU A 111 -16.37 15.18 -13.61
N GLU A 112 -15.17 15.22 -14.19
CA GLU A 112 -14.87 15.90 -15.44
C GLU A 112 -14.33 14.89 -16.46
N SER A 113 -15.23 14.33 -17.26
CA SER A 113 -14.91 13.24 -18.19
C SER A 113 -13.83 13.59 -19.22
N GLN A 114 -13.68 14.86 -19.58
CA GLN A 114 -12.62 15.35 -20.47
C GLN A 114 -11.21 15.26 -19.86
N HIS A 115 -11.11 15.09 -18.54
CA HIS A 115 -9.86 14.90 -17.81
C HIS A 115 -9.56 13.42 -17.51
N HIS A 116 -10.36 12.49 -18.05
CA HIS A 116 -10.12 11.06 -17.92
C HIS A 116 -8.81 10.65 -18.60
N VAL A 117 -7.93 10.01 -17.84
CA VAL A 117 -6.70 9.39 -18.34
C VAL A 117 -6.93 7.89 -18.44
N PRO A 118 -6.89 7.29 -19.65
CA PRO A 118 -7.02 5.84 -19.78
C PRO A 118 -5.96 5.12 -18.95
N HIS A 119 -6.39 4.15 -18.15
CA HIS A 119 -5.52 3.42 -17.24
C HIS A 119 -6.08 2.03 -16.95
N LEU A 120 -5.20 1.16 -16.44
CA LEU A 120 -5.54 -0.19 -16.02
C LEU A 120 -4.98 -0.46 -14.62
N VAL A 121 -5.74 -1.17 -13.79
CA VAL A 121 -5.36 -1.59 -12.43
C VAL A 121 -5.31 -3.11 -12.41
N LEU A 122 -4.14 -3.68 -12.12
CA LEU A 122 -3.93 -5.11 -11.97
C LEU A 122 -3.89 -5.48 -10.49
N GLY A 123 -4.68 -6.47 -10.10
CA GLY A 123 -4.72 -6.95 -8.71
C GLY A 123 -4.82 -8.46 -8.60
N ARG A 124 -4.16 -9.04 -7.60
CA ARG A 124 -4.18 -10.50 -7.35
C ARG A 124 -5.52 -11.03 -6.83
N THR A 125 -6.36 -10.15 -6.30
CA THR A 125 -7.66 -10.47 -5.70
C THR A 125 -8.69 -9.43 -6.14
N ALA A 126 -9.90 -9.44 -5.59
CA ALA A 126 -10.86 -8.35 -5.76
C ALA A 126 -10.34 -7.01 -5.19
N PRO A 127 -10.91 -5.86 -5.56
CA PRO A 127 -10.47 -4.57 -5.04
C PRO A 127 -10.50 -4.51 -3.51
N GLY A 128 -9.42 -3.99 -2.92
CA GLY A 128 -9.20 -3.99 -1.47
C GLY A 128 -7.79 -4.44 -1.09
N GLY A 129 -7.08 -5.16 -1.95
CA GLY A 129 -5.69 -5.55 -1.71
C GLY A 129 -5.52 -6.41 -0.45
N ALA A 130 -4.57 -6.03 0.42
CA ALA A 130 -4.20 -6.82 1.62
C ALA A 130 -5.35 -7.08 2.61
N TRP A 131 -6.41 -6.26 2.58
CA TRP A 131 -7.57 -6.42 3.47
C TRP A 131 -8.34 -7.72 3.24
N HIS A 132 -8.24 -8.33 2.06
CA HIS A 132 -8.83 -9.65 1.78
C HIS A 132 -8.08 -10.81 2.45
N ALA A 133 -6.79 -10.62 2.78
CA ALA A 133 -5.96 -11.65 3.40
C ALA A 133 -5.94 -11.55 4.94
N MET A 134 -6.57 -10.53 5.51
CA MET A 134 -6.66 -10.33 6.95
C MET A 134 -7.95 -11.00 7.46
N GLU A 135 -7.83 -12.15 8.14
CA GLU A 135 -8.98 -12.89 8.67
C GLU A 135 -9.35 -12.51 10.12
N GLY A 136 -10.61 -12.74 10.49
CA GLY A 136 -11.04 -12.91 11.89
C GLY A 136 -11.49 -11.66 12.64
N SER A 137 -11.69 -11.81 13.96
CA SER A 137 -12.16 -10.79 14.91
C SER A 137 -11.16 -9.65 15.19
N MET A 138 -10.17 -9.47 14.32
CA MET A 138 -9.18 -8.40 14.44
C MET A 138 -9.84 -7.09 14.00
N LEU A 139 -9.61 -6.03 14.77
CA LEU A 139 -10.06 -4.69 14.42
C LEU A 139 -8.90 -3.92 13.79
N THR A 140 -9.21 -2.97 12.92
CA THR A 140 -8.26 -1.97 12.46
C THR A 140 -7.61 -1.30 13.66
N ILE A 141 -6.33 -0.93 13.54
CA ILE A 141 -5.69 -0.08 14.56
C ILE A 141 -6.27 1.32 14.47
N SER A 142 -6.30 1.89 13.27
CA SER A 142 -6.91 3.19 13.03
C SER A 142 -8.44 3.16 13.10
N LEU A 143 -9.04 4.33 13.27
CA LEU A 143 -10.49 4.50 13.17
C LEU A 143 -10.98 4.14 11.76
N GLY A 144 -12.19 3.57 11.66
CA GLY A 144 -12.79 3.19 10.38
C GLY A 144 -12.92 4.38 9.43
N ILE A 145 -13.26 5.57 9.95
CA ILE A 145 -13.34 6.82 9.18
C ILE A 145 -12.00 7.19 8.52
N TRP A 146 -10.85 6.79 9.09
CA TRP A 146 -9.54 7.08 8.49
C TRP A 146 -9.22 6.14 7.31
N MET A 147 -10.00 5.08 7.13
CA MET A 147 -9.87 4.14 6.03
C MET A 147 -10.65 4.59 4.77
N GLU A 148 -11.40 5.69 4.87
CA GLU A 148 -12.22 6.24 3.78
C GLU A 148 -11.40 6.61 2.55
N LEU A 149 -11.96 6.32 1.38
CA LEU A 149 -11.51 6.83 0.09
C LEU A 149 -12.28 8.10 -0.26
N PRO A 150 -11.71 8.95 -1.13
CA PRO A 150 -12.27 10.28 -1.33
C PRO A 150 -13.69 10.26 -1.92
N GLY A 151 -14.55 11.16 -1.43
CA GLY A 151 -15.90 11.35 -1.96
C GLY A 151 -16.97 10.36 -1.47
N VAL A 152 -16.62 9.37 -0.64
CA VAL A 152 -17.58 8.39 -0.11
C VAL A 152 -17.31 8.12 1.36
N ASN A 153 -18.26 8.45 2.23
CA ASN A 153 -18.13 8.20 3.65
C ASN A 153 -18.22 6.69 3.97
N TYR A 154 -17.40 6.21 4.91
CA TYR A 154 -17.36 4.80 5.31
C TYR A 154 -18.64 4.40 6.05
N ARG A 155 -19.20 5.29 6.86
CA ARG A 155 -20.44 5.03 7.62
C ARG A 155 -21.64 4.88 6.68
N ASP A 156 -21.70 5.62 5.57
CA ASP A 156 -22.81 5.53 4.61
C ASP A 156 -22.91 4.15 3.95
N LEU A 157 -21.78 3.54 3.62
CA LEU A 157 -21.73 2.21 3.01
C LEU A 157 -21.84 1.05 4.01
N THR A 158 -21.80 1.35 5.32
CA THR A 158 -21.84 0.35 6.40
C THR A 158 -23.04 0.52 7.34
N ALA A 159 -24.02 1.36 6.98
CA ALA A 159 -25.15 1.79 7.81
C ALA A 159 -26.15 0.69 8.26
N GLY A 160 -25.89 -0.59 7.97
CA GLY A 160 -26.72 -1.73 8.39
C GLY A 160 -26.12 -2.62 9.48
N ILE A 161 -24.86 -2.41 9.87
CA ILE A 161 -24.16 -3.25 10.86
C ILE A 161 -24.35 -2.63 12.24
N ARG A 162 -25.06 -3.33 13.14
CA ARG A 162 -25.33 -2.86 14.51
C ARG A 162 -24.01 -2.65 15.26
N ARG A 163 -23.60 -1.39 15.43
CA ARG A 163 -22.38 -1.03 16.18
C ARG A 163 -22.67 -0.94 17.67
N GLY A 164 -21.79 -1.52 18.49
CA GLY A 164 -21.65 -1.10 19.87
C GLY A 164 -21.07 0.30 19.90
N VAL A 165 -21.69 1.22 20.65
CA VAL A 165 -21.40 2.67 20.72
C VAL A 165 -19.95 3.00 21.17
N ALA A 166 -19.13 2.00 21.48
CA ALA A 166 -17.83 2.16 22.13
C ALA A 166 -16.59 1.95 21.24
N ASN A 167 -16.72 1.55 19.97
CA ASN A 167 -15.53 1.27 19.13
C ASN A 167 -15.72 1.72 17.67
N ASP A 168 -15.08 2.84 17.30
CA ASP A 168 -15.08 3.39 15.92
C ASP A 168 -14.11 2.67 14.97
N ARG A 169 -13.49 1.57 15.41
CA ARG A 169 -12.60 0.72 14.60
C ARG A 169 -13.43 -0.28 13.78
N ALA A 170 -12.91 -0.66 12.63
CA ALA A 170 -13.57 -1.53 11.65
C ALA A 170 -12.95 -2.93 11.65
N THR A 171 -13.67 -3.92 11.15
CA THR A 171 -13.09 -5.23 10.82
C THR A 171 -12.48 -5.22 9.40
N PRO A 172 -11.50 -6.09 9.10
CA PRO A 172 -10.99 -6.26 7.75
C PRO A 172 -12.07 -6.60 6.71
N GLU A 173 -13.09 -7.36 7.10
CA GLU A 173 -14.23 -7.70 6.23
C GLU A 173 -15.05 -6.46 5.85
N GLU A 174 -15.34 -5.58 6.82
CA GLU A 174 -16.02 -4.31 6.54
C GLU A 174 -15.19 -3.41 5.62
N ILE A 175 -13.88 -3.33 5.84
CA ILE A 175 -12.98 -2.50 5.02
C ILE A 175 -12.83 -3.05 3.59
N SER A 176 -12.61 -4.35 3.44
CA SER A 176 -12.52 -4.99 2.12
C SER A 176 -13.84 -4.86 1.35
N SER A 177 -14.98 -5.01 2.03
CA SER A 177 -16.31 -4.78 1.46
C SER A 177 -16.52 -3.32 1.06
N TYR A 178 -16.11 -2.36 1.89
CA TYR A 178 -16.14 -0.93 1.58
C TYR A 178 -15.36 -0.63 0.30
N TYR A 179 -14.12 -1.11 0.15
CA TYR A 179 -13.32 -0.86 -1.06
C TYR A 179 -13.88 -1.51 -2.32
N LYS A 180 -14.39 -2.73 -2.22
CA LYS A 180 -15.07 -3.41 -3.33
C LYS A 180 -16.33 -2.63 -3.76
N ASN A 181 -17.11 -2.15 -2.80
CA ASN A 181 -18.30 -1.35 -3.08
C ASN A 181 -17.97 0.05 -3.59
N TYR A 182 -16.90 0.67 -3.11
CA TYR A 182 -16.42 1.97 -3.59
C TYR A 182 -16.08 1.92 -5.08
N VAL A 183 -15.31 0.92 -5.52
CA VAL A 183 -14.99 0.72 -6.95
C VAL A 183 -16.27 0.60 -7.78
N LYS A 184 -17.32 -0.03 -7.23
CA LYS A 184 -18.60 -0.17 -7.92
C LYS A 184 -19.40 1.12 -7.97
N LEU A 185 -19.53 1.80 -6.82
CA LEU A 185 -20.30 3.02 -6.65
C LEU A 185 -19.75 4.15 -7.53
N MET A 186 -18.42 4.25 -7.63
CA MET A 186 -17.74 5.29 -8.39
C MET A 186 -17.53 4.93 -9.87
N GLY A 187 -18.10 3.81 -10.35
CA GLY A 187 -18.03 3.42 -11.77
C GLY A 187 -16.64 3.09 -12.28
N LEU A 188 -15.75 2.61 -11.40
CA LEU A 188 -14.32 2.39 -11.71
C LEU A 188 -14.04 0.97 -12.25
N GLN A 189 -15.00 0.03 -12.16
CA GLN A 189 -14.80 -1.41 -12.42
C GLN A 189 -14.13 -1.69 -13.76
N LYS A 190 -14.47 -0.93 -14.81
CA LYS A 190 -13.92 -1.10 -16.17
C LYS A 190 -12.40 -0.96 -16.25
N ASN A 191 -11.79 -0.30 -15.25
CA ASN A 191 -10.34 -0.09 -15.19
C ASN A 191 -9.64 -1.21 -14.39
N PHE A 192 -10.36 -2.15 -13.78
CA PHE A 192 -9.80 -3.18 -12.90
C PHE A 192 -9.78 -4.54 -13.59
N VAL A 193 -8.66 -5.23 -13.45
CA VAL A 193 -8.48 -6.63 -13.82
C VAL A 193 -8.11 -7.38 -12.54
N ASP A 194 -9.10 -8.11 -12.03
CA ASP A 194 -8.95 -8.95 -10.86
C ASP A 194 -8.23 -10.26 -11.22
N ASN A 195 -7.64 -10.89 -10.21
CA ASN A 195 -6.87 -12.13 -10.31
C ASN A 195 -5.70 -12.06 -11.32
N ALA A 196 -5.14 -10.87 -11.52
CA ALA A 196 -3.98 -10.62 -12.36
C ALA A 196 -2.69 -10.66 -11.53
N TYR A 197 -1.80 -11.59 -11.87
CA TYR A 197 -0.49 -11.77 -11.28
C TYR A 197 0.60 -11.27 -12.23
N VAL A 198 1.23 -10.15 -11.87
CA VAL A 198 2.37 -9.61 -12.61
C VAL A 198 3.62 -10.44 -12.29
N THR A 199 4.35 -10.84 -13.33
CA THR A 199 5.58 -11.64 -13.24
C THR A 199 6.80 -10.92 -13.77
N SER A 200 6.64 -9.88 -14.59
CA SER A 200 7.77 -9.07 -15.05
C SER A 200 7.36 -7.65 -15.37
N VAL A 201 8.19 -6.68 -14.99
CA VAL A 201 8.11 -5.26 -15.38
C VAL A 201 9.48 -4.85 -15.88
N GLN A 202 9.58 -4.49 -17.15
CA GLN A 202 10.84 -4.13 -17.79
C GLN A 202 10.66 -2.93 -18.72
N ARG A 203 11.72 -2.13 -18.87
CA ARG A 203 11.73 -1.04 -19.84
C ARG A 203 12.18 -1.58 -21.19
N LEU A 204 11.39 -1.37 -22.23
CA LEU A 204 11.84 -1.67 -23.58
C LEU A 204 12.86 -0.62 -24.00
N HIS A 205 14.10 -1.04 -24.22
CA HIS A 205 15.05 -0.23 -24.98
C HIS A 205 14.89 -0.64 -26.44
N ARG A 206 14.39 0.27 -27.30
CA ARG A 206 14.57 0.07 -28.74
C ARG A 206 16.07 0.21 -28.98
N GLY A 207 16.77 -0.92 -29.08
CA GLY A 207 18.13 -0.96 -29.61
C GLY A 207 18.12 -0.34 -31.00
N HIS A 208 19.02 0.60 -31.22
CA HIS A 208 19.26 1.18 -32.52
C HIS A 208 20.22 0.27 -33.30
N GLU A 209 19.88 -1.01 -33.48
CA GLU A 209 20.69 -1.96 -34.24
C GLU A 209 19.78 -2.89 -35.03
N ASP A 210 19.60 -2.55 -36.30
CA ASP A 210 19.60 -3.48 -37.45
C ASP A 210 19.60 -2.62 -38.74
N THR A 211 20.62 -1.77 -38.90
CA THR A 211 21.04 -1.39 -40.25
C THR A 211 22.05 -2.44 -40.64
N ILE A 212 21.55 -3.48 -41.31
CA ILE A 212 22.37 -4.48 -41.99
C ILE A 212 23.38 -3.73 -42.87
N GLU A 213 24.65 -3.95 -42.56
CA GLU A 213 25.78 -3.59 -43.40
C GLU A 213 25.55 -4.14 -44.80
N ASN A 214 25.25 -3.25 -45.75
CA ASN A 214 25.57 -3.46 -47.14
C ASN A 214 26.67 -2.46 -47.47
N GLY A 215 27.87 -2.99 -47.64
CA GLY A 215 29.05 -2.22 -47.98
C GLY A 215 28.88 -1.53 -49.33
N ASP A 216 29.39 -0.31 -49.41
CA ASP A 216 30.15 0.08 -50.59
C ASP A 216 31.24 1.08 -50.20
N GLN A 217 32.41 0.88 -50.82
CA GLN A 217 33.65 1.61 -50.62
C GLN A 217 33.63 2.91 -51.43
N GLY A 218 34.05 4.04 -50.84
CA GLY A 218 34.24 5.26 -51.62
C GLY A 218 34.70 6.48 -50.81
N ASP A 219 36.02 6.66 -50.79
CA ASP A 219 36.82 7.89 -50.73
C ASP A 219 36.49 9.05 -49.76
N ALA A 220 37.56 9.40 -49.03
CA ALA A 220 37.71 10.58 -48.20
C ALA A 220 37.98 11.86 -49.01
N VAL A 221 37.29 12.97 -48.73
CA VAL A 221 37.85 14.33 -48.80
C VAL A 221 37.15 15.28 -47.80
N ASN A 222 37.99 16.03 -47.07
CA ASN A 222 37.75 17.20 -46.21
C ASN A 222 36.54 18.12 -46.50
N GLY A 223 35.98 18.69 -45.43
CA GLY A 223 35.61 20.11 -45.45
C GLY A 223 34.50 20.57 -44.50
N LYS A 224 34.93 21.36 -43.49
CA LYS A 224 34.24 22.49 -42.83
C LYS A 224 33.38 22.24 -41.59
N GLU A 225 33.94 22.75 -40.50
CA GLU A 225 33.32 23.35 -39.32
C GLU A 225 32.02 24.09 -39.65
N PHE A 226 30.96 23.76 -38.90
CA PHE A 226 29.91 24.69 -38.55
C PHE A 226 29.61 24.51 -37.06
N GLU A 227 29.97 25.53 -36.29
CA GLU A 227 29.59 25.71 -34.90
C GLU A 227 28.06 25.78 -34.79
N VAL A 228 27.49 24.98 -33.90
CA VAL A 228 26.12 25.18 -33.39
C VAL A 228 26.18 25.10 -31.86
N GLU A 229 26.34 26.26 -31.24
CA GLU A 229 25.84 26.49 -29.89
C GLU A 229 24.33 26.74 -29.96
N ASN A 230 23.54 25.80 -29.44
CA ASN A 230 22.56 26.06 -28.39
C ASN A 230 21.62 24.87 -28.18
N GLY A 231 21.73 24.25 -27.00
CA GLY A 231 20.59 24.06 -26.11
C GLY A 231 19.36 23.35 -26.65
N GLY A 232 19.54 22.14 -27.20
CA GLY A 232 18.45 21.20 -27.42
C GLY A 232 18.78 19.86 -26.77
N SER A 233 18.51 19.70 -25.48
CA SER A 233 18.52 18.38 -24.86
C SER A 233 17.45 17.55 -25.57
N THR A 234 17.91 16.72 -26.50
CA THR A 234 17.13 15.72 -27.21
C THR A 234 16.44 14.85 -26.17
N VAL A 235 15.13 15.04 -26.03
CA VAL A 235 14.23 14.13 -25.35
C VAL A 235 14.33 12.80 -26.08
N LEU A 236 15.27 11.95 -25.66
CA LEU A 236 15.35 10.57 -26.09
C LEU A 236 13.97 9.98 -25.91
N SER A 237 13.41 9.45 -27.00
CA SER A 237 12.15 8.71 -27.02
C SER A 237 12.22 7.57 -26.00
N GLN A 238 11.83 7.88 -24.77
CA GLN A 238 11.88 6.97 -23.64
C GLN A 238 10.94 5.80 -23.96
N GLY A 239 11.50 4.61 -24.11
CA GLY A 239 10.73 3.42 -24.46
C GLY A 239 9.64 3.09 -23.45
N LEU A 240 8.59 2.44 -23.94
CA LEU A 240 7.46 1.98 -23.13
C LEU A 240 7.92 0.93 -22.12
N TRP A 241 7.21 0.84 -21.01
CA TRP A 241 7.31 -0.28 -20.09
C TRP A 241 6.54 -1.47 -20.65
N GLU A 242 7.13 -2.65 -20.59
CA GLU A 242 6.45 -3.93 -20.80
C GLU A 242 6.13 -4.55 -19.45
N VAL A 243 4.87 -4.91 -19.24
CA VAL A 243 4.39 -5.62 -18.05
C VAL A 243 3.75 -6.93 -18.45
N ARG A 244 4.33 -8.03 -17.98
CA ARG A 244 3.89 -9.39 -18.25
C ARG A 244 3.35 -10.05 -17.00
N GLY A 245 2.45 -11.00 -17.19
CA GLY A 245 1.84 -11.75 -16.11
C GLY A 245 0.87 -12.80 -16.60
N TYR A 246 0.03 -13.28 -15.69
CA TYR A 246 -1.10 -14.13 -16.01
C TYR A 246 -2.34 -13.69 -15.22
N GLN A 247 -3.51 -13.88 -15.82
CA GLN A 247 -4.81 -13.75 -15.16
C GLN A 247 -5.33 -15.14 -14.84
N GLN A 248 -5.71 -15.38 -13.59
CA GLN A 248 -6.40 -16.61 -13.20
C GLN A 248 -7.89 -16.46 -13.54
N VAL A 249 -8.36 -17.31 -14.45
CA VAL A 249 -9.76 -17.47 -14.84
C VAL A 249 -10.35 -18.74 -14.23
N GLN A 250 -11.65 -18.96 -14.40
CA GLN A 250 -12.38 -20.10 -13.83
C GLN A 250 -11.61 -21.43 -14.01
N GLY A 251 -11.42 -22.16 -12.89
CA GLY A 251 -10.88 -23.52 -12.89
C GLY A 251 -9.36 -23.65 -12.98
N ASP A 252 -8.60 -22.86 -12.20
CA ASP A 252 -7.11 -22.84 -12.17
C ASP A 252 -6.44 -22.64 -13.54
N VAL A 253 -7.19 -22.12 -14.50
CA VAL A 253 -6.66 -21.77 -15.82
C VAL A 253 -5.94 -20.43 -15.71
N HIS A 254 -4.67 -20.40 -16.10
CA HIS A 254 -3.86 -19.19 -16.17
C HIS A 254 -3.74 -18.70 -17.62
N VAL A 255 -4.24 -17.49 -17.88
CA VAL A 255 -4.13 -16.84 -19.19
C VAL A 255 -3.00 -15.81 -19.15
N PRO A 256 -1.92 -15.99 -19.92
CA PRO A 256 -0.82 -15.03 -19.93
C PRO A 256 -1.25 -13.70 -20.59
N PHE A 257 -0.69 -12.59 -20.13
CA PHE A 257 -0.89 -11.27 -20.73
C PHE A 257 0.45 -10.53 -20.91
N SER A 258 0.48 -9.60 -21.86
CA SER A 258 1.51 -8.57 -21.99
C SER A 258 0.85 -7.22 -22.27
N VAL A 259 1.17 -6.23 -21.44
CA VAL A 259 0.63 -4.86 -21.53
C VAL A 259 1.80 -3.89 -21.63
N PHE A 260 1.72 -2.95 -22.55
CA PHE A 260 2.67 -1.85 -22.67
C PHE A 260 2.12 -0.59 -22.01
N ALA A 261 2.97 0.15 -21.30
CA ALA A 261 2.55 1.36 -20.62
C ALA A 261 3.54 2.52 -20.78
N GLU A 262 3.02 3.74 -20.97
CA GLU A 262 3.87 4.95 -20.88
C GLU A 262 4.34 5.14 -19.43
N ASN A 263 3.44 4.94 -18.46
CA ASN A 263 3.72 5.10 -17.03
C ASN A 263 3.31 3.84 -16.27
N VAL A 264 4.15 3.38 -15.35
CA VAL A 264 3.86 2.27 -14.43
C VAL A 264 3.84 2.78 -13.00
N VAL A 265 2.86 2.35 -12.21
CA VAL A 265 2.72 2.73 -10.80
C VAL A 265 2.75 1.49 -9.92
N LEU A 266 3.72 1.45 -9.00
CA LEU A 266 3.86 0.41 -7.98
C LEU A 266 2.99 0.78 -6.76
N ALA A 267 1.86 0.09 -6.62
CA ALA A 267 0.89 0.26 -5.53
C ALA A 267 0.65 -1.07 -4.79
N THR A 268 1.70 -1.88 -4.63
CA THR A 268 1.61 -3.28 -4.19
C THR A 268 1.42 -3.47 -2.68
N GLY A 269 1.70 -2.45 -1.86
CA GLY A 269 1.59 -2.54 -0.40
C GLY A 269 2.86 -3.11 0.25
N ALA A 270 2.71 -3.71 1.44
CA ALA A 270 3.83 -4.18 2.28
C ALA A 270 3.61 -5.56 2.91
N SER A 271 2.50 -6.24 2.57
CA SER A 271 2.03 -7.44 3.28
C SER A 271 2.23 -8.71 2.47
N ASP A 272 3.12 -8.69 1.48
CA ASP A 272 3.19 -9.72 0.45
C ASP A 272 4.11 -10.89 0.79
N ALA A 273 5.19 -10.62 1.54
CA ALA A 273 6.16 -11.62 1.94
C ALA A 273 6.40 -11.56 3.46
N PRO A 274 6.15 -12.64 4.22
CA PRO A 274 6.48 -12.65 5.64
C PRO A 274 7.99 -12.61 5.87
N ALA A 275 8.41 -11.89 6.91
CA ALA A 275 9.79 -11.92 7.37
C ALA A 275 10.12 -13.28 7.99
N ARG A 276 11.32 -13.79 7.69
CA ARG A 276 11.77 -15.14 8.06
C ARG A 276 12.83 -15.08 9.15
N LEU A 277 12.81 -16.02 10.08
CA LEU A 277 13.86 -16.18 11.10
C LEU A 277 15.19 -16.65 10.49
N SER A 278 15.13 -17.34 9.36
CA SER A 278 16.28 -17.97 8.68
C SER A 278 17.00 -18.97 9.60
N VAL A 279 16.22 -19.79 10.30
CA VAL A 279 16.69 -20.85 11.19
C VAL A 279 16.37 -22.23 10.61
N GLU A 280 17.13 -23.23 11.04
CA GLU A 280 16.90 -24.61 10.62
C GLU A 280 15.47 -25.07 10.98
N GLY A 281 14.78 -25.71 10.03
CA GLY A 281 13.44 -26.24 10.20
C GLY A 281 12.30 -25.22 10.08
N GLU A 282 12.57 -23.96 9.74
CA GLU A 282 11.50 -22.96 9.54
C GLU A 282 10.54 -23.31 8.37
N ASP A 283 10.96 -24.19 7.45
CA ASP A 283 10.14 -24.67 6.34
C ASP A 283 9.27 -25.91 6.68
N PHE A 284 9.29 -26.38 7.93
CA PHE A 284 8.42 -27.49 8.32
C PHE A 284 6.94 -27.11 8.26
N PRO A 285 6.03 -28.06 7.94
CA PRO A 285 4.62 -27.79 7.68
C PRO A 285 3.81 -27.31 8.90
N PHE A 286 4.40 -27.33 10.10
CA PHE A 286 3.79 -26.81 11.33
C PHE A 286 4.25 -25.38 11.67
N VAL A 287 5.16 -24.81 10.87
CA VAL A 287 5.66 -23.45 11.02
C VAL A 287 4.96 -22.55 10.01
N PHE A 288 4.23 -21.56 10.50
CA PHE A 288 3.40 -20.67 9.73
C PHE A 288 3.81 -19.21 9.97
N HIS A 289 3.44 -18.33 9.05
CA HIS A 289 3.78 -16.90 9.10
C HIS A 289 2.55 -15.99 8.99
N SER A 290 1.35 -16.56 9.04
CA SER A 290 0.09 -15.82 9.02
C SER A 290 -0.80 -16.19 10.20
N VAL A 291 -1.54 -15.20 10.70
CA VAL A 291 -2.54 -15.43 11.76
C VAL A 291 -3.76 -16.18 11.21
N ALA A 292 -4.03 -16.11 9.90
CA ALA A 292 -5.09 -16.87 9.25
C ALA A 292 -4.93 -18.39 9.45
N ASP A 293 -3.70 -18.89 9.37
CA ASP A 293 -3.39 -20.31 9.58
C ASP A 293 -3.82 -20.79 10.98
N LEU A 294 -3.68 -19.93 11.99
CA LEU A 294 -4.14 -20.21 13.35
C LEU A 294 -5.67 -20.28 13.42
N GLY A 295 -6.35 -19.32 12.78
CA GLY A 295 -7.81 -19.31 12.69
C GLY A 295 -8.35 -20.58 12.02
N ILE A 296 -7.73 -20.99 10.92
CA ILE A 296 -8.08 -22.24 10.21
C ILE A 296 -7.87 -23.46 11.11
N ALA A 297 -6.72 -23.57 11.79
CA ALA A 297 -6.43 -24.69 12.68
C ALA A 297 -7.44 -24.79 13.85
N ILE A 298 -7.79 -23.66 14.47
CA ILE A 298 -8.82 -23.60 15.52
C ILE A 298 -10.19 -23.99 14.97
N SER A 299 -10.60 -23.44 13.82
CA SER A 299 -11.91 -23.72 13.21
C SER A 299 -12.10 -25.20 12.83
N LYS A 300 -11.02 -25.87 12.42
CA LYS A 300 -10.99 -27.31 12.12
C LYS A 300 -10.90 -28.21 13.36
N GLY A 301 -10.75 -27.61 14.55
CA GLY A 301 -10.61 -28.34 15.82
C GLY A 301 -9.27 -29.06 15.99
N THR A 302 -8.23 -28.69 15.23
CA THR A 302 -6.90 -29.31 15.36
C THR A 302 -6.12 -28.79 16.58
N LEU A 303 -6.53 -27.65 17.13
CA LEU A 303 -5.97 -27.02 18.32
C LEU A 303 -7.05 -26.83 19.39
N GLY A 304 -6.69 -26.99 20.66
CA GLY A 304 -7.62 -26.82 21.78
C GLY A 304 -6.92 -26.92 23.14
N ARG A 305 -7.69 -26.99 24.23
CA ARG A 305 -7.14 -26.98 25.59
C ARG A 305 -6.18 -28.13 25.92
N GLY A 306 -6.37 -29.28 25.29
CA GLY A 306 -5.55 -30.47 25.49
C GLY A 306 -4.36 -30.61 24.53
N SER A 307 -4.17 -29.70 23.58
CA SER A 307 -3.04 -29.79 22.64
C SER A 307 -1.74 -29.33 23.30
N ASP A 308 -0.60 -29.77 22.75
CA ASP A 308 0.68 -29.10 22.99
C ASP A 308 0.54 -27.61 22.65
N PRO A 309 1.32 -26.71 23.27
CA PRO A 309 1.12 -25.28 23.10
C PRO A 309 1.47 -24.80 21.69
N VAL A 310 0.85 -23.70 21.28
CA VAL A 310 1.22 -22.94 20.09
C VAL A 310 2.38 -22.00 20.45
N LEU A 311 3.45 -22.04 19.64
CA LEU A 311 4.55 -21.09 19.74
C LEU A 311 4.22 -19.83 18.95
N ILE A 312 4.24 -18.67 19.59
CA ILE A 312 4.07 -17.37 18.94
C ILE A 312 5.39 -16.62 19.03
N VAL A 313 5.97 -16.24 17.90
CA VAL A 313 7.26 -15.54 17.82
C VAL A 313 7.06 -14.12 17.32
N GLY A 314 7.43 -13.14 18.14
CA GLY A 314 7.31 -11.71 17.81
C GLY A 314 6.75 -10.88 18.96
N ALA A 315 6.84 -9.56 18.86
CA ALA A 315 6.26 -8.63 19.84
C ALA A 315 5.55 -7.45 19.16
N GLY A 316 5.09 -7.67 17.92
CA GLY A 316 4.28 -6.73 17.16
C GLY A 316 2.79 -7.00 17.33
N LEU A 317 1.97 -6.25 16.59
CA LEU A 317 0.51 -6.36 16.67
C LEU A 317 0.00 -7.72 16.19
N SER A 318 0.52 -8.25 15.09
CA SER A 318 0.12 -9.59 14.59
C SER A 318 0.39 -10.70 15.62
N ALA A 319 1.52 -10.65 16.33
CA ALA A 319 1.82 -11.59 17.41
C ALA A 319 0.83 -11.45 18.57
N ALA A 320 0.42 -10.21 18.88
CA ALA A 320 -0.58 -9.95 19.90
C ALA A 320 -1.97 -10.45 19.50
N ASP A 321 -2.37 -10.26 18.23
CA ASP A 321 -3.63 -10.77 17.69
C ASP A 321 -3.66 -12.30 17.72
N ALA A 322 -2.56 -12.96 17.34
CA ALA A 322 -2.43 -14.42 17.47
C ALA A 322 -2.53 -14.88 18.93
N ALA A 323 -1.89 -14.17 19.86
CA ALA A 323 -1.98 -14.50 21.28
C ALA A 323 -3.41 -14.35 21.82
N LEU A 324 -4.13 -13.29 21.42
CA LEU A 324 -5.54 -13.10 21.78
C LEU A 324 -6.43 -14.19 21.16
N CYS A 325 -6.20 -14.53 19.89
CA CYS A 325 -6.94 -15.56 19.17
C CYS A 325 -6.80 -16.93 19.85
N ALA A 326 -5.56 -17.37 20.12
CA ALA A 326 -5.29 -18.62 20.82
C ALA A 326 -5.86 -18.60 22.25
N TYR A 327 -5.66 -17.52 22.99
CA TYR A 327 -6.11 -17.40 24.38
C TYR A 327 -7.63 -17.47 24.50
N ASN A 328 -8.36 -16.74 23.65
CA ASN A 328 -9.83 -16.72 23.68
C ASN A 328 -10.43 -18.08 23.26
N ASN A 329 -9.68 -18.94 22.58
CA ASN A 329 -10.07 -20.30 22.21
C ASN A 329 -9.50 -21.37 23.16
N ASN A 330 -8.95 -20.96 24.32
CA ASN A 330 -8.37 -21.85 25.33
C ASN A 330 -7.25 -22.75 24.79
N VAL A 331 -6.45 -22.25 23.84
CA VAL A 331 -5.27 -22.96 23.32
C VAL A 331 -4.04 -22.55 24.15
N PRO A 332 -3.23 -23.48 24.66
CA PRO A 332 -2.01 -23.15 25.41
C PRO A 332 -0.97 -22.41 24.55
N ILE A 333 -0.27 -21.42 25.12
CA ILE A 333 0.62 -20.50 24.38
C ILE A 333 2.03 -20.44 24.98
N LEU A 334 3.05 -20.57 24.13
CA LEU A 334 4.41 -20.13 24.39
C LEU A 334 4.70 -18.87 23.56
N HIS A 335 4.81 -17.71 24.21
CA HIS A 335 5.03 -16.43 23.53
C HIS A 335 6.50 -16.00 23.66
N VAL A 336 7.24 -16.05 22.55
CA VAL A 336 8.68 -15.79 22.46
C VAL A 336 8.96 -14.47 21.76
N PHE A 337 9.81 -13.64 22.37
CA PHE A 337 10.21 -12.37 21.77
C PHE A 337 11.60 -11.93 22.24
N ARG A 338 12.32 -11.23 21.34
CA ARG A 338 13.71 -10.82 21.56
C ARG A 338 13.88 -9.62 22.48
N LYS A 339 12.83 -8.83 22.65
CA LYS A 339 12.86 -7.61 23.47
C LYS A 339 12.62 -7.94 24.94
N ARG A 340 13.07 -7.05 25.82
CA ARG A 340 12.64 -7.05 27.22
C ARG A 340 11.19 -6.59 27.32
N VAL A 341 10.47 -7.04 28.34
CA VAL A 341 9.10 -6.57 28.62
C VAL A 341 9.02 -5.08 28.94
N ASP A 342 10.11 -4.50 29.48
CA ASP A 342 10.22 -3.09 29.81
C ASP A 342 10.81 -2.23 28.67
N ASP A 343 11.09 -2.81 27.50
CA ASP A 343 11.63 -2.09 26.33
C ASP A 343 10.65 -0.97 25.89
N PRO A 344 11.12 0.29 25.76
CA PRO A 344 10.28 1.43 25.38
C PRO A 344 9.79 1.36 23.93
N GLY A 345 10.46 0.58 23.07
CA GLY A 345 10.09 0.33 21.68
C GLY A 345 9.09 -0.82 21.50
N LEU A 346 8.47 -1.35 22.55
CA LEU A 346 7.32 -2.23 22.42
C LEU A 346 6.08 -1.43 22.00
N ILE A 347 5.39 -1.92 20.97
CA ILE A 347 4.22 -1.24 20.40
C ILE A 347 3.11 -1.02 21.44
N PHE A 348 3.00 -1.93 22.42
CA PHE A 348 1.98 -1.88 23.48
C PHE A 348 2.09 -0.62 24.35
N LYS A 349 3.28 -0.03 24.48
CA LYS A 349 3.51 1.21 25.25
C LYS A 349 3.18 2.47 24.45
N GLN A 350 3.07 2.34 23.13
CA GLN A 350 2.80 3.46 22.21
C GLN A 350 1.30 3.61 21.91
N LEU A 351 0.50 2.60 22.30
CA LEU A 351 -0.94 2.61 22.13
C LEU A 351 -1.62 3.12 23.41
N PRO A 352 -2.62 4.02 23.32
CA PRO A 352 -3.42 4.39 24.49
C PRO A 352 -4.30 3.24 25.02
N LYS A 353 -4.22 2.95 26.32
CA LYS A 353 -5.01 1.87 26.97
C LYS A 353 -6.51 2.00 26.78
N THR A 354 -7.03 3.22 26.73
CA THR A 354 -8.46 3.49 26.57
C THR A 354 -8.99 3.06 25.20
N LEU A 355 -8.19 3.22 24.15
CA LEU A 355 -8.55 2.86 22.77
C LEU A 355 -8.22 1.40 22.44
N TYR A 356 -7.19 0.85 23.07
CA TYR A 356 -6.63 -0.46 22.79
C TYR A 356 -6.48 -1.35 24.04
N PRO A 357 -7.56 -1.58 24.80
CA PRO A 357 -7.51 -2.38 26.02
C PRO A 357 -7.07 -3.83 25.77
N GLU A 358 -7.39 -4.39 24.60
CA GLU A 358 -7.02 -5.76 24.21
C GLU A 358 -5.50 -5.94 24.06
N TYR A 359 -4.80 -4.97 23.49
CA TYR A 359 -3.34 -5.02 23.38
C TYR A 359 -2.65 -4.79 24.72
N HIS A 360 -3.29 -4.05 25.63
CA HIS A 360 -2.82 -3.93 27.01
C HIS A 360 -3.04 -5.21 27.81
N LYS A 361 -4.09 -5.98 27.52
CA LYS A 361 -4.27 -7.32 28.08
C LYS A 361 -3.12 -8.23 27.68
N VAL A 362 -2.71 -8.22 26.40
CA VAL A 362 -1.53 -8.99 25.95
C VAL A 362 -0.27 -8.54 26.67
N TYR A 363 -0.01 -7.24 26.76
CA TYR A 363 1.14 -6.71 27.49
C TYR A 363 1.14 -7.12 28.97
N HIS A 364 -0.02 -7.10 29.63
CA HIS A 364 -0.16 -7.60 31.00
C HIS A 364 0.18 -9.09 31.10
N MET A 365 -0.32 -9.93 30.19
CA MET A 365 0.05 -11.35 30.13
C MET A 365 1.56 -11.54 29.92
N MET A 366 2.19 -10.76 29.03
CA MET A 366 3.64 -10.78 28.81
C MET A 366 4.44 -10.50 30.08
N CYS A 367 3.98 -9.55 30.92
CA CYS A 367 4.64 -9.17 32.17
C CYS A 367 4.40 -10.15 33.33
N SER A 368 3.16 -10.62 33.49
CA SER A 368 2.73 -11.37 34.68
C SER A 368 3.12 -12.85 34.67
N GLN A 369 3.54 -13.39 33.53
CA GLN A 369 3.72 -14.84 33.32
C GLN A 369 5.02 -15.20 32.64
N THR A 370 6.10 -14.59 33.11
CA THR A 370 7.44 -14.92 32.65
C THR A 370 7.78 -16.35 33.08
N HIS A 371 8.37 -17.13 32.18
CA HIS A 371 8.83 -18.50 32.47
C HIS A 371 9.75 -18.55 33.72
N THR A 372 10.43 -17.46 34.07
CA THR A 372 11.33 -17.39 35.24
C THR A 372 10.59 -17.15 36.57
N ALA A 373 9.36 -16.63 36.55
CA ALA A 373 8.57 -16.35 37.73
C ALA A 373 7.51 -17.45 37.94
N ALA A 374 7.93 -18.58 38.52
CA ALA A 374 7.01 -19.62 38.98
C ALA A 374 6.23 -19.12 40.22
N SER A 375 5.16 -18.36 40.02
CA SER A 375 4.22 -18.02 41.08
C SER A 375 2.99 -18.93 40.99
N ALA A 376 2.67 -19.62 42.09
CA ALA A 376 1.59 -20.60 42.22
C ALA A 376 0.17 -19.98 42.11
N THR A 377 0.07 -18.69 41.77
CA THR A 377 -1.17 -17.91 41.61
C THR A 377 -1.25 -17.29 40.21
N SER A 378 -0.98 -18.09 39.16
CA SER A 378 -0.98 -17.60 37.78
C SER A 378 -2.39 -17.23 37.32
N GLN A 379 -2.65 -15.94 37.09
CA GLN A 379 -3.95 -15.42 36.62
C GLN A 379 -4.34 -15.91 35.21
N PHE A 380 -3.40 -16.38 34.39
CA PHE A 380 -3.66 -16.85 33.02
C PHE A 380 -3.00 -18.23 32.76
N GLN A 381 -3.52 -19.30 33.34
CA GLN A 381 -2.85 -20.62 33.39
C GLN A 381 -2.33 -21.18 32.04
N ASP A 382 -2.93 -20.79 30.92
CA ASP A 382 -2.62 -21.31 29.58
C ASP A 382 -1.63 -20.44 28.77
N TYR A 383 -0.99 -19.44 29.38
CA TYR A 383 -0.03 -18.57 28.69
C TYR A 383 1.33 -18.53 29.42
N THR A 384 2.43 -18.58 28.67
CA THR A 384 3.79 -18.44 29.19
C THR A 384 4.61 -17.51 28.28
N SER A 385 5.22 -16.48 28.85
CA SER A 385 6.10 -15.56 28.12
C SER A 385 7.59 -15.89 28.27
N PHE A 386 8.32 -15.70 27.18
CA PHE A 386 9.76 -15.87 27.04
C PHE A 386 10.40 -14.58 26.49
N PRO A 387 10.53 -13.53 27.32
CA PRO A 387 11.24 -12.31 26.94
C PRO A 387 12.72 -12.60 26.74
N GLU A 388 13.37 -11.87 25.84
CA GLU A 388 14.81 -12.01 25.50
C GLU A 388 15.19 -13.41 24.99
N HIS A 389 14.22 -14.22 24.57
CA HIS A 389 14.47 -15.51 23.96
C HIS A 389 14.44 -15.42 22.44
N CYS A 390 15.26 -16.25 21.79
CA CYS A 390 15.27 -16.44 20.35
C CYS A 390 14.99 -17.91 20.02
N VAL A 391 14.26 -18.17 18.94
CA VAL A 391 14.19 -19.50 18.34
C VAL A 391 15.50 -19.78 17.60
N MET A 392 16.09 -20.95 17.84
CA MET A 392 17.34 -21.39 17.20
C MET A 392 17.10 -22.39 16.09
N SER A 393 16.12 -23.28 16.26
CA SER A 393 15.69 -24.24 15.24
C SER A 393 14.33 -24.84 15.58
N PHE A 394 13.68 -25.37 14.56
CA PHE A 394 12.53 -26.26 14.65
C PHE A 394 12.99 -27.68 14.29
N GLN A 395 12.43 -28.69 14.94
CA GLN A 395 12.79 -30.09 14.76
C GLN A 395 11.63 -30.86 14.11
N PRO A 396 11.90 -31.95 13.37
CA PRO A 396 10.87 -32.74 12.69
C PRO A 396 9.81 -33.35 13.62
N ASP A 397 10.14 -33.53 14.91
CA ASP A 397 9.26 -34.09 15.93
C ASP A 397 8.42 -33.02 16.66
N MET A 398 8.15 -31.89 16.00
CA MET A 398 7.34 -30.78 16.49
C MET A 398 7.91 -30.16 17.78
N LYS A 399 9.24 -30.03 17.84
CA LYS A 399 9.92 -29.33 18.92
C LYS A 399 10.57 -28.05 18.42
N CYS A 400 10.66 -27.04 19.28
CA CYS A 400 11.44 -25.84 19.04
C CYS A 400 12.55 -25.71 20.09
N VAL A 401 13.72 -25.24 19.65
CA VAL A 401 14.85 -24.92 20.53
C VAL A 401 14.87 -23.42 20.77
N LEU A 402 14.72 -23.01 22.02
CA LEU A 402 14.80 -21.61 22.45
C LEU A 402 16.14 -21.34 23.14
N ARG A 403 16.69 -20.16 22.88
CA ARG A 403 17.92 -19.66 23.52
C ARG A 403 17.66 -18.38 24.31
N SER A 404 18.18 -18.33 25.53
CA SER A 404 18.31 -17.11 26.34
C SER A 404 19.73 -17.02 26.89
N GLY A 405 20.52 -16.06 26.40
CA GLY A 405 21.96 -16.02 26.68
C GLY A 405 22.63 -17.32 26.22
N THR A 406 23.29 -18.03 27.14
CA THR A 406 23.93 -19.33 26.88
C THR A 406 23.00 -20.52 27.11
N ASN A 407 21.81 -20.32 27.69
CA ASN A 407 20.91 -21.40 28.03
C ASN A 407 20.04 -21.78 26.83
N LEU A 408 20.01 -23.09 26.54
CA LEU A 408 19.13 -23.69 25.54
C LEU A 408 18.04 -24.51 26.24
N LYS A 409 16.81 -24.40 25.75
CA LYS A 409 15.67 -25.20 26.21
C LYS A 409 14.88 -25.70 25.01
N VAL A 410 14.34 -26.91 25.13
CA VAL A 410 13.56 -27.56 24.08
C VAL A 410 12.12 -27.65 24.56
N PHE A 411 11.19 -27.24 23.70
CA PHE A 411 9.75 -27.28 23.97
C PHE A 411 9.04 -28.03 22.86
N LYS A 412 8.07 -28.86 23.22
CA LYS A 412 7.14 -29.47 22.27
C LYS A 412 6.03 -28.48 21.95
N VAL A 413 5.65 -28.41 20.68
CA VAL A 413 4.64 -27.47 20.18
C VAL A 413 3.66 -28.20 19.26
N SER A 414 2.44 -27.68 19.13
CA SER A 414 1.47 -28.16 18.14
C SER A 414 1.50 -27.37 16.84
N MET A 415 1.97 -26.13 16.90
CA MET A 415 2.07 -25.19 15.80
C MET A 415 3.07 -24.08 16.18
N ALA A 416 3.77 -23.52 15.21
CA ALA A 416 4.59 -22.32 15.39
C ALA A 416 4.15 -21.21 14.45
N LEU A 417 4.04 -19.99 14.98
CA LEU A 417 3.66 -18.77 14.28
C LEU A 417 4.79 -17.76 14.35
N VAL A 418 5.46 -17.54 13.23
CA VAL A 418 6.56 -16.58 13.09
C VAL A 418 6.00 -15.25 12.58
N LEU A 419 5.68 -14.35 13.52
CA LEU A 419 4.97 -13.09 13.27
C LEU A 419 5.87 -11.88 13.55
N ILE A 420 6.95 -11.80 12.80
CA ILE A 420 8.05 -10.83 13.00
C ILE A 420 8.05 -9.67 11.99
N GLY A 421 6.96 -9.52 11.23
CA GLY A 421 6.77 -8.48 10.22
C GLY A 421 6.70 -9.03 8.80
N THR A 422 6.55 -8.13 7.84
CA THR A 422 6.44 -8.44 6.41
C THR A 422 7.30 -7.49 5.58
N HIS A 423 7.58 -7.91 4.35
CA HIS A 423 8.29 -7.15 3.33
C HIS A 423 7.40 -7.03 2.07
N PRO A 424 7.57 -5.95 1.28
CA PRO A 424 7.01 -5.92 -0.06
C PRO A 424 7.64 -7.03 -0.91
N ASN A 425 6.84 -7.65 -1.79
CA ASN A 425 7.33 -8.64 -2.74
C ASN A 425 7.35 -8.03 -4.13
N LEU A 426 8.54 -7.70 -4.61
CA LEU A 426 8.76 -7.03 -5.89
C LEU A 426 9.51 -7.94 -6.87
N PHE A 427 9.35 -9.26 -6.76
CA PHE A 427 10.05 -10.26 -7.58
C PHE A 427 9.93 -10.04 -9.11
N PHE A 428 8.89 -9.34 -9.55
CA PHE A 428 8.66 -9.00 -10.96
C PHE A 428 9.58 -7.87 -11.47
N LEU A 429 10.34 -7.21 -10.59
CA LEU A 429 11.40 -6.26 -10.93
C LEU A 429 12.77 -6.92 -10.81
N LYS A 430 13.73 -6.45 -11.61
CA LYS A 430 15.13 -6.84 -11.49
C LYS A 430 15.61 -6.64 -10.05
N GLU A 431 16.22 -7.68 -9.47
CA GLU A 431 16.76 -7.65 -8.08
C GLU A 431 15.72 -7.15 -7.05
N GLN A 432 14.45 -7.51 -7.24
CA GLN A 432 13.33 -7.02 -6.41
C GLN A 432 13.22 -5.49 -6.32
N GLY A 433 13.72 -4.77 -7.33
CA GLY A 433 13.71 -3.32 -7.36
C GLY A 433 14.68 -2.67 -6.37
N GLN A 434 15.65 -3.41 -5.80
CA GLN A 434 16.57 -2.91 -4.78
C GLN A 434 17.27 -1.59 -5.18
N TYR A 435 17.58 -1.42 -6.46
CA TYR A 435 18.16 -0.20 -7.02
C TYR A 435 17.27 1.06 -6.91
N LEU A 436 15.97 0.90 -6.66
CA LEU A 436 15.01 1.97 -6.45
C LEU A 436 14.97 2.48 -5.00
N ALA A 437 15.61 1.78 -4.05
CA ALA A 437 15.57 2.13 -2.64
C ALA A 437 16.45 3.36 -2.32
N LEU A 438 16.19 4.02 -1.18
CA LEU A 438 17.05 5.08 -0.64
C LEU A 438 18.50 4.63 -0.46
N ASP A 439 18.69 3.40 0.04
CA ASP A 439 19.97 2.71 0.15
C ASP A 439 19.95 1.47 -0.76
N PRO A 440 20.53 1.54 -1.97
CA PRO A 440 20.59 0.42 -2.90
C PRO A 440 21.38 -0.78 -2.41
N SER A 441 22.14 -0.67 -1.32
CA SER A 441 22.87 -1.82 -0.73
C SER A 441 21.98 -2.73 0.13
N LYS A 442 20.77 -2.27 0.47
CA LYS A 442 19.82 -2.99 1.32
C LYS A 442 18.52 -3.29 0.58
N PRO A 443 17.80 -4.37 0.92
CA PRO A 443 16.47 -4.64 0.37
C PRO A 443 15.49 -3.49 0.64
N ILE A 444 14.46 -3.36 -0.21
CA ILE A 444 13.38 -2.40 0.01
C ILE A 444 12.62 -2.78 1.29
N SER A 445 12.36 -1.76 2.12
CA SER A 445 11.58 -1.87 3.35
C SER A 445 10.74 -0.62 3.55
N CYS A 446 9.43 -0.80 3.70
CA CYS A 446 8.44 0.27 3.86
C CYS A 446 8.66 1.19 5.09
N LYS A 447 9.57 0.83 6.00
CA LYS A 447 9.90 1.64 7.20
C LYS A 447 11.36 2.06 7.25
N GLN A 448 12.28 1.22 6.79
CA GLN A 448 13.71 1.42 6.99
C GLN A 448 14.45 1.82 5.71
N ASN A 449 13.95 1.39 4.56
CA ASN A 449 14.58 1.62 3.27
C ASN A 449 13.52 1.70 2.15
N PRO A 450 12.63 2.70 2.19
CA PRO A 450 11.58 2.85 1.19
C PRO A 450 12.15 3.15 -0.20
N VAL A 451 11.31 3.05 -1.22
CA VAL A 451 11.60 3.49 -2.58
C VAL A 451 11.85 5.00 -2.59
N GLU A 452 12.95 5.43 -3.21
CA GLU A 452 13.30 6.83 -3.38
C GLU A 452 12.44 7.46 -4.48
N ILE A 453 11.64 8.45 -4.12
CA ILE A 453 10.74 9.17 -5.01
C ILE A 453 10.95 10.68 -4.94
N HIS A 454 10.54 11.37 -6.00
CA HIS A 454 10.38 12.82 -5.94
C HIS A 454 9.17 13.20 -5.07
N PRO A 455 9.33 14.03 -4.02
CA PRO A 455 8.33 14.19 -2.95
C PRO A 455 6.99 14.79 -3.38
N TYR A 456 6.93 15.47 -4.53
CA TYR A 456 5.73 16.14 -5.04
C TYR A 456 5.06 15.43 -6.23
N THR A 457 5.73 14.46 -6.84
CA THR A 457 5.24 13.74 -8.03
C THR A 457 5.15 12.24 -7.82
N PHE A 458 5.84 11.70 -6.81
CA PHE A 458 5.92 10.28 -6.48
C PHE A 458 6.55 9.42 -7.60
N GLU A 459 7.24 10.07 -8.54
CA GLU A 459 8.05 9.39 -9.55
C GLU A 459 9.34 8.88 -8.91
N CYS A 460 9.72 7.65 -9.21
CA CYS A 460 10.97 7.06 -8.76
C CYS A 460 12.15 7.88 -9.30
N THR A 461 13.08 8.28 -8.43
CA THR A 461 14.21 9.14 -8.83
C THR A 461 15.16 8.47 -9.82
N LYS A 462 15.20 7.13 -9.83
CA LYS A 462 16.08 6.33 -10.69
C LYS A 462 15.46 5.91 -12.01
N GLU A 463 14.14 6.01 -12.16
CA GLU A 463 13.42 5.47 -13.33
C GLU A 463 12.32 6.42 -13.80
N ALA A 464 12.50 7.00 -14.97
CA ALA A 464 11.50 7.89 -15.56
C ALA A 464 10.23 7.12 -15.96
N ASN A 465 9.09 7.71 -15.63
CA ASN A 465 7.74 7.15 -15.80
C ASN A 465 7.44 5.89 -14.97
N LEU A 466 8.29 5.57 -13.98
CA LEU A 466 7.96 4.62 -12.92
C LEU A 466 7.61 5.42 -11.67
N PHE A 467 6.47 5.12 -11.06
CA PHE A 467 6.00 5.76 -9.84
C PHE A 467 5.84 4.71 -8.74
N ALA A 468 5.94 5.13 -7.49
CA ALA A 468 5.66 4.27 -6.33
C ALA A 468 4.79 5.03 -5.32
N MET A 469 3.88 4.33 -4.64
CA MET A 469 2.99 4.96 -3.66
C MET A 469 2.56 4.00 -2.53
N GLY A 470 1.99 4.58 -1.47
CA GLY A 470 1.58 3.85 -0.27
C GLY A 470 2.78 3.35 0.52
N PRO A 471 2.72 2.14 1.12
CA PRO A 471 3.78 1.67 2.01
C PRO A 471 5.17 1.60 1.38
N LEU A 472 5.29 1.37 0.06
CA LEU A 472 6.58 1.35 -0.63
C LEU A 472 7.39 2.63 -0.47
N VAL A 473 6.73 3.78 -0.27
CA VAL A 473 7.36 5.11 -0.10
C VAL A 473 7.24 5.63 1.34
N GLY A 474 6.99 4.75 2.30
CA GLY A 474 6.89 5.11 3.73
C GLY A 474 5.47 5.43 4.22
N ASP A 475 4.48 5.55 3.33
CA ASP A 475 3.10 5.86 3.71
C ASP A 475 2.34 4.59 4.15
N ASN A 476 2.49 4.26 5.42
CA ASN A 476 1.95 3.02 6.00
C ASN A 476 0.47 3.10 6.43
N PHE A 477 -0.12 4.30 6.47
CA PHE A 477 -1.53 4.49 6.86
C PHE A 477 -2.39 4.88 5.65
N VAL A 478 -3.63 4.39 5.61
CA VAL A 478 -4.58 4.67 4.52
C VAL A 478 -4.85 6.17 4.34
N ARG A 479 -4.82 6.95 5.43
CA ARG A 479 -4.93 8.41 5.37
C ARG A 479 -3.91 9.06 4.44
N PHE A 480 -2.65 8.60 4.49
CA PHE A 480 -1.52 9.22 3.80
C PHE A 480 -1.32 8.71 2.37
N LEU A 481 -1.60 7.43 2.08
CA LEU A 481 -1.41 6.88 0.72
C LEU A 481 -2.18 7.63 -0.37
N LYS A 482 -3.27 8.32 0.00
CA LYS A 482 -4.09 9.15 -0.89
C LYS A 482 -3.28 10.32 -1.47
N GLY A 483 -2.31 10.86 -0.73
CA GLY A 483 -1.46 11.94 -1.24
C GLY A 483 -0.53 11.48 -2.36
N GLY A 484 -0.06 10.24 -2.31
CA GLY A 484 0.64 9.65 -3.45
C GLY A 484 -0.23 9.62 -4.71
N ALA A 485 -1.51 9.27 -4.56
CA ALA A 485 -2.45 9.31 -5.68
C ALA A 485 -2.59 10.74 -6.25
N LEU A 486 -2.70 11.75 -5.38
CA LEU A 486 -2.77 13.17 -5.77
C LEU A 486 -1.50 13.63 -6.51
N GLY A 487 -0.31 13.30 -5.99
CA GLY A 487 0.98 13.66 -6.59
C GLY A 487 1.18 13.03 -7.97
N ILE A 488 0.90 11.74 -8.10
CA ILE A 488 0.99 11.01 -9.38
C ILE A 488 0.00 11.58 -10.39
N ALA A 489 -1.27 11.75 -10.01
CA ALA A 489 -2.30 12.29 -10.89
C ALA A 489 -1.94 13.72 -11.34
N SER A 490 -1.48 14.59 -10.43
CA SER A 490 -1.01 15.95 -10.76
C SER A 490 0.12 15.91 -11.79
N CYS A 491 1.12 15.06 -11.57
CA CYS A 491 2.26 14.91 -12.47
C CYS A 491 1.82 14.49 -13.88
N ILE A 492 1.02 13.41 -13.97
CA ILE A 492 0.56 12.84 -15.25
C ILE A 492 -0.33 13.84 -15.99
N MET A 493 -1.29 14.46 -15.31
CA MET A 493 -2.18 15.46 -15.93
C MET A 493 -1.40 16.67 -16.46
N LYS A 494 -0.43 17.20 -15.69
CA LYS A 494 0.45 18.30 -16.14
C LYS A 494 1.29 17.89 -17.35
N ARG A 495 1.81 16.66 -17.40
CA ARG A 495 2.54 16.12 -18.58
C ARG A 495 1.63 16.02 -19.80
N LEU A 496 0.42 15.51 -19.65
CA LEU A 496 -0.53 15.37 -20.76
C LEU A 496 -1.00 16.73 -21.30
N LYS A 497 -1.22 17.71 -20.42
CA LYS A 497 -1.53 19.10 -20.80
C LYS A 497 -0.40 19.73 -21.62
N LYS A 498 0.86 19.54 -21.20
CA LYS A 498 2.04 19.98 -21.97
C LYS A 498 2.16 19.31 -23.34
N LYS A 499 1.74 18.04 -23.46
CA LYS A 499 1.69 17.29 -24.73
C LYS A 499 0.46 17.65 -25.61
N GLY A 500 -0.43 18.54 -25.17
CA GLY A 500 -1.67 18.88 -25.88
C GLY A 500 -2.71 17.74 -25.93
N ARG A 501 -2.56 16.71 -25.09
CA ARG A 501 -3.46 15.53 -25.05
C ARG A 501 -4.65 15.69 -24.10
N LEU A 502 -4.77 16.83 -23.41
CA LEU A 502 -5.91 17.23 -22.60
C LEU A 502 -6.37 18.62 -23.06
N ILE A 503 -7.69 18.83 -23.17
CA ILE A 503 -8.24 20.12 -23.59
C ILE A 503 -7.92 21.16 -22.51
N THR A 504 -7.30 22.27 -22.92
CA THR A 504 -7.13 23.43 -22.05
C THR A 504 -8.41 24.24 -22.06
N ASP A 505 -8.98 24.53 -20.89
CA ASP A 505 -9.94 25.63 -20.73
C ASP A 505 -9.19 26.93 -21.01
N ARG A 506 -9.12 27.32 -22.29
CA ARG A 506 -8.86 28.71 -22.65
C ARG A 506 -10.11 29.47 -22.27
N GLY A 507 -10.03 30.20 -21.15
CA GLY A 507 -11.02 31.19 -20.77
C GLY A 507 -11.41 32.04 -21.98
N GLY A 508 -12.71 32.14 -22.23
CA GLY A 508 -13.27 32.86 -23.37
C GLY A 508 -12.82 34.31 -23.36
N GLY A 509 -11.83 34.62 -24.20
CA GLY A 509 -11.54 35.98 -24.62
C GLY A 509 -12.68 36.44 -25.51
N GLY A 510 -13.44 37.42 -25.02
CA GLY A 510 -14.53 38.04 -25.76
C GLY A 510 -14.04 38.63 -27.08
N GLY A 511 -14.51 38.03 -28.17
CA GLY A 511 -14.45 38.61 -29.50
C GLY A 511 -15.89 38.78 -30.01
N GLY A 512 -16.23 40.00 -30.42
CA GLY A 512 -17.40 40.26 -31.25
C GLY A 512 -18.41 41.22 -30.63
N GLY A 513 -18.25 42.51 -30.91
CA GLY A 513 -19.23 43.53 -30.56
C GLY A 513 -18.97 44.87 -31.24
N GLY A 514 -18.57 44.86 -32.52
CA GLY A 514 -18.61 46.06 -33.35
C GLY A 514 -20.06 46.30 -33.78
N GLY A 515 -20.71 47.29 -33.17
CA GLY A 515 -22.03 47.79 -33.56
C GLY A 515 -21.91 49.23 -34.01
N LEU A 516 -22.07 49.45 -35.31
CA LEU A 516 -22.43 50.72 -35.91
C LEU A 516 -23.88 51.07 -35.52
N VAL A 517 -24.06 52.29 -35.04
CA VAL A 517 -25.14 53.29 -35.20
C VAL A 517 -25.30 54.07 -33.90
#